data_AF-A0A1G5CV38-F1
#
_entry.id   AF-A0A1G5CV38-F1
#
_cell.length_a   1.000
_cell.length_b   1.000
_cell.length_c   1.000
_cell.angle_alpha   90.00
_cell.angle_beta   90.00
_cell.angle_gamma   90.00
#
_symmetry.space_group_name_H-M   'P 1'
#
loop_
_entity.id
_entity.type
_entity.pdbx_description
1 polymer ?
#
loop_
_entity_poly.entity_id
_entity_poly.type
_entity_poly.pdbx_seq_one_letter_code
_entity_poly.pdbx_strand_id
1 'polypeptide(L)'
;MKTIKNLIAATLLFTALNSYATEIEIVSSANVTTLQFSNVKKGQQVTIKDDFNTILYKETIQANGTYAKKFNLTALEDGSYTIELTKDYEIIVKSFDIKAKQVKLNQSNEVMIFKPNVRLEDVKMIISQLSLTKSPLNVELYYNGVLIHNDKITGDTILSRVYQLSATKKGNYRVVMNSNDHSFTKNFTI
;
A
#
# COMPACT_ATOMS: atom_id res chain seq x y z
N MET A 1 -13.21 -23.26 -7.39
CA MET A 1 -12.22 -23.02 -6.31
C MET A 1 -10.85 -23.19 -6.92
N LYS A 2 -10.10 -22.10 -7.12
CA LYS A 2 -8.73 -22.15 -7.66
C LYS A 2 -7.81 -22.77 -6.60
N THR A 3 -7.17 -23.88 -6.93
CA THR A 3 -6.21 -24.55 -6.05
C THR A 3 -4.98 -23.68 -5.85
N ILE A 4 -4.82 -23.14 -4.64
CA ILE A 4 -3.65 -22.37 -4.22
C ILE A 4 -2.43 -23.30 -4.18
N LYS A 5 -1.62 -23.29 -5.24
CA LYS A 5 -0.25 -23.83 -5.21
C LYS A 5 0.69 -22.69 -4.79
N ASN A 6 0.70 -22.42 -3.50
CA ASN A 6 1.66 -21.50 -2.88
C ASN A 6 3.08 -22.05 -3.06
N LEU A 7 3.86 -21.51 -4.00
CA LEU A 7 5.30 -21.31 -3.82
C LEU A 7 5.82 -20.39 -4.92
N ILE A 8 5.77 -19.06 -4.69
CA ILE A 8 6.62 -18.15 -5.47
C ILE A 8 8.05 -18.36 -4.97
N ALA A 9 8.89 -19.01 -5.78
CA ALA A 9 10.30 -19.18 -5.46
C ALA A 9 11.03 -17.85 -5.74
N ALA A 10 11.72 -17.33 -4.72
CA ALA A 10 12.46 -16.08 -4.82
C ALA A 10 13.92 -16.25 -4.38
N THR A 11 14.86 -15.75 -5.20
CA THR A 11 16.30 -15.80 -4.94
C THR A 11 16.89 -14.38 -4.88
N LEU A 12 17.76 -14.14 -3.89
CA LEU A 12 18.41 -12.84 -3.66
C LEU A 12 19.73 -12.75 -4.44
N LEU A 13 19.95 -11.64 -5.15
CA LEU A 13 21.23 -11.28 -5.77
C LEU A 13 21.49 -9.79 -5.55
N PHE A 14 22.73 -9.43 -5.20
CA PHE A 14 23.21 -8.05 -5.19
C PHE A 14 23.70 -7.69 -6.60
N THR A 15 22.98 -6.83 -7.31
CA THR A 15 23.44 -6.23 -8.58
C THR A 15 23.56 -4.72 -8.41
N ALA A 16 24.71 -4.15 -8.78
CA ALA A 16 24.93 -2.71 -8.79
C ALA A 16 24.66 -2.16 -10.20
N LEU A 17 23.57 -1.41 -10.42
CA LEU A 17 23.31 -0.70 -11.69
C LEU A 17 22.46 0.58 -11.52
N ASN A 18 22.57 1.44 -12.54
CA ASN A 18 22.30 2.88 -12.64
C ASN A 18 20.85 3.35 -12.40
N SER A 19 20.76 4.58 -11.89
CA SER A 19 19.53 5.26 -11.45
C SER A 19 18.80 5.93 -12.63
N TYR A 20 17.68 5.36 -13.06
CA TYR A 20 16.63 6.10 -13.78
C TYR A 20 15.49 6.42 -12.81
N ALA A 21 14.75 7.50 -13.08
CA ALA A 21 13.82 8.20 -12.16
C ALA A 21 12.49 7.46 -11.85
N THR A 22 12.48 6.13 -11.82
CA THR A 22 11.31 5.30 -11.44
C THR A 22 11.59 4.59 -10.13
N GLU A 23 10.68 4.70 -9.15
CA GLU A 23 10.86 4.05 -7.84
C GLU A 23 10.69 2.54 -7.90
N ILE A 24 9.93 2.01 -8.88
CA ILE A 24 9.74 0.58 -9.12
C ILE A 24 10.15 0.20 -10.55
N GLU A 25 11.13 -0.68 -10.67
CA GLU A 25 11.47 -1.33 -11.94
C GLU A 25 11.11 -2.81 -11.91
N ILE A 26 10.45 -3.28 -12.98
CA ILE A 26 10.12 -4.69 -13.18
C ILE A 26 10.73 -5.12 -14.50
N VAL A 27 11.67 -6.06 -14.46
CA VAL A 27 12.32 -6.61 -15.64
C VAL A 27 11.99 -8.09 -15.72
N SER A 28 11.25 -8.49 -16.76
CA SER A 28 10.87 -9.90 -16.97
C SER A 28 11.61 -10.50 -18.15
N SER A 29 12.26 -11.65 -17.95
CA SER A 29 12.86 -12.46 -19.01
C SER A 29 12.42 -13.92 -18.86
N ALA A 30 11.77 -14.46 -19.89
CA ALA A 30 11.25 -15.84 -20.00
C ALA A 30 10.55 -16.42 -18.75
N ASN A 31 11.29 -16.75 -17.70
CA ASN A 31 10.82 -17.38 -16.46
C ASN A 31 11.17 -16.61 -15.17
N VAL A 32 11.90 -15.51 -15.26
CA VAL A 32 12.39 -14.76 -14.10
C VAL A 32 11.96 -13.30 -14.24
N THR A 33 11.30 -12.80 -13.20
CA THR A 33 10.93 -11.41 -13.07
C THR A 33 11.73 -10.78 -11.94
N THR A 34 12.56 -9.81 -12.25
CA THR A 34 13.32 -9.03 -11.27
C THR A 34 12.48 -7.83 -10.86
N LEU A 35 12.21 -7.69 -9.57
CA LEU A 35 11.62 -6.49 -8.97
C LEU A 35 12.72 -5.69 -8.31
N GLN A 36 12.76 -4.40 -8.61
CA GLN A 36 13.71 -3.47 -8.02
C GLN A 36 12.99 -2.25 -7.49
N PHE A 37 13.35 -1.85 -6.28
CA PHE A 37 12.90 -0.63 -5.63
C PHE A 37 14.11 0.22 -5.22
N SER A 38 14.13 1.47 -5.64
CA SER A 38 15.15 2.43 -5.25
C SER A 38 14.75 3.18 -3.97
N ASN A 39 15.74 3.70 -3.22
CA ASN A 39 15.53 4.53 -2.02
C ASN A 39 14.61 3.91 -0.95
N VAL A 40 14.70 2.60 -0.78
CA VAL A 40 13.99 1.91 0.30
C VAL A 40 14.65 2.14 1.65
N LYS A 41 13.86 1.98 2.72
CA LYS A 41 14.33 1.98 4.11
C LYS A 41 14.04 0.64 4.78
N LYS A 42 14.91 0.27 5.73
CA LYS A 42 14.67 -0.86 6.63
C LYS A 42 13.31 -0.69 7.32
N GLY A 43 12.51 -1.76 7.33
CA GLY A 43 11.17 -1.77 7.91
C GLY A 43 10.04 -1.51 6.92
N GLN A 44 10.34 -0.97 5.73
CA GLN A 44 9.36 -0.90 4.64
C GLN A 44 9.00 -2.30 4.14
N GLN A 45 7.89 -2.42 3.42
CA GLN A 45 7.33 -3.72 3.07
C GLN A 45 7.02 -3.83 1.58
N VAL A 46 7.41 -4.96 0.99
CA VAL A 46 7.05 -5.36 -0.37
C VAL A 46 5.96 -6.41 -0.28
N THR A 47 4.87 -6.22 -1.02
CA THR A 47 3.73 -7.15 -1.09
C THR A 47 3.39 -7.44 -2.55
N ILE A 48 3.03 -8.70 -2.85
CA ILE A 48 2.42 -9.08 -4.14
C ILE A 48 1.02 -9.60 -3.86
N LYS A 49 0.01 -9.10 -4.58
CA LYS A 49 -1.39 -9.51 -4.45
C LYS A 49 -1.98 -9.96 -5.80
N ASP A 50 -3.00 -10.81 -5.74
CA ASP A 50 -3.88 -11.08 -6.87
C ASP A 50 -5.00 -10.03 -7.01
N ASP A 51 -5.86 -10.22 -8.03
CA ASP A 51 -7.01 -9.39 -8.35
C ASP A 51 -8.10 -9.37 -7.26
N PHE A 52 -8.08 -10.34 -6.33
CA PHE A 52 -8.95 -10.39 -5.16
C PHE A 52 -8.30 -9.77 -3.91
N ASN A 53 -7.18 -9.05 -4.06
CA ASN A 53 -6.37 -8.49 -2.98
C ASN A 53 -5.79 -9.56 -2.02
N THR A 54 -5.73 -10.83 -2.44
CA THR A 54 -5.10 -11.89 -1.65
C THR A 54 -3.60 -11.71 -1.67
N ILE A 55 -2.97 -11.67 -0.49
CA ILE A 55 -1.51 -11.56 -0.36
C ILE A 55 -0.86 -12.89 -0.75
N LEU A 56 -0.14 -12.89 -1.87
CA LEU A 56 0.64 -14.03 -2.37
C LEU A 56 2.08 -14.01 -1.85
N TYR A 57 2.59 -12.81 -1.58
CA TYR A 57 3.94 -12.58 -1.09
C TYR A 57 3.99 -11.36 -0.20
N LYS A 58 4.81 -11.43 0.86
CA LYS A 58 5.03 -10.31 1.79
C LYS A 58 6.43 -10.40 2.39
N GLU A 59 7.20 -9.32 2.30
CA GLU A 59 8.54 -9.24 2.88
C GLU A 59 8.79 -7.86 3.49
N THR A 60 9.43 -7.86 4.66
CA THR A 60 9.96 -6.64 5.27
C THR A 60 11.40 -6.41 4.80
N ILE A 61 11.67 -5.24 4.27
CA ILE A 61 12.98 -4.80 3.81
C ILE A 61 13.93 -4.68 5.01
N GLN A 62 15.12 -5.28 4.89
CA GLN A 62 16.09 -5.38 5.99
C GLN A 62 17.17 -4.31 5.99
N ALA A 63 17.36 -3.59 4.86
CA ALA A 63 18.40 -2.60 4.68
C ALA A 63 17.91 -1.38 3.89
N ASN A 64 18.58 -0.24 4.08
CA ASN A 64 18.32 0.97 3.31
C ASN A 64 19.00 0.88 1.92
N GLY A 65 18.51 1.64 0.95
CA GLY A 65 19.15 1.78 -0.36
C GLY A 65 18.32 1.17 -1.48
N THR A 66 18.91 0.26 -2.26
CA THR A 66 18.20 -0.43 -3.35
C THR A 66 17.82 -1.83 -2.90
N TYR A 67 16.55 -2.17 -3.04
CA TYR A 67 16.07 -3.55 -2.93
C TYR A 67 15.95 -4.14 -4.33
N ALA A 68 16.46 -5.35 -4.53
CA ALA A 68 16.26 -6.12 -5.76
C ALA A 68 16.00 -7.59 -5.42
N LYS A 69 14.98 -8.19 -6.03
CA LYS A 69 14.65 -9.60 -5.83
C LYS A 69 14.07 -10.23 -7.08
N LYS A 70 14.52 -11.44 -7.38
CA LYS A 70 14.01 -12.25 -8.49
C LYS A 70 12.85 -13.12 -8.02
N PHE A 71 11.80 -13.15 -8.82
CA PHE A 71 10.61 -13.96 -8.62
C PHE A 71 10.42 -14.85 -9.83
N ASN A 72 10.15 -16.13 -9.59
CA ASN A 72 9.57 -16.98 -10.61
C ASN A 72 8.05 -16.85 -10.57
N LEU A 73 7.50 -15.96 -11.41
CA LEU A 73 6.06 -15.70 -11.50
C LEU A 73 5.33 -16.67 -12.43
N THR A 74 6.03 -17.58 -13.13
CA THR A 74 5.41 -18.54 -14.06
C THR A 74 4.52 -19.59 -13.39
N ALA A 75 4.61 -19.71 -12.06
CA ALA A 75 3.76 -20.58 -11.24
C ALA A 75 2.38 -19.97 -10.97
N LEU A 76 2.21 -18.68 -11.19
CA LEU A 76 0.92 -18.00 -11.05
C LEU A 76 0.04 -18.27 -12.27
N GLU A 77 -1.27 -18.29 -12.04
CA GLU A 77 -2.25 -18.42 -13.12
C GLU A 77 -2.30 -17.16 -13.98
N ASP A 78 -2.94 -17.28 -15.15
CA ASP A 78 -3.27 -16.09 -15.94
C ASP A 78 -4.26 -15.21 -15.15
N GLY A 79 -3.96 -13.91 -15.07
CA GLY A 79 -4.70 -12.96 -14.23
C GLY A 79 -3.97 -11.64 -14.04
N SER A 80 -4.60 -10.73 -13.30
CA SER A 80 -4.03 -9.43 -12.94
C SER A 80 -3.50 -9.47 -11.51
N TYR A 81 -2.36 -8.82 -11.31
CA TYR A 81 -1.63 -8.83 -10.06
C TYR A 81 -1.08 -7.44 -9.75
N THR A 82 -0.87 -7.17 -8.48
CA THR A 82 -0.27 -5.91 -8.01
C THR A 82 0.96 -6.17 -7.17
N ILE A 83 1.91 -5.25 -7.27
CA ILE A 83 3.10 -5.20 -6.41
C ILE A 83 3.07 -3.86 -5.70
N GLU A 84 3.22 -3.91 -4.38
CA GLU A 84 3.15 -2.73 -3.54
C GLU A 84 4.43 -2.58 -2.72
N LEU A 85 5.01 -1.37 -2.74
CA LEU A 85 5.99 -0.93 -1.76
C LEU A 85 5.28 -0.02 -0.75
N THR A 86 5.05 -0.55 0.45
CA THR A 86 4.53 0.23 1.58
C THR A 86 5.66 0.95 2.29
N LYS A 87 5.71 2.28 2.17
CA LYS A 87 6.62 3.18 2.89
C LYS A 87 5.91 3.80 4.10
N ASP A 88 6.54 4.77 4.75
CA ASP A 88 6.00 5.42 5.95
C ASP A 88 4.73 6.23 5.63
N TYR A 89 4.79 7.09 4.61
CA TYR A 89 3.74 8.05 4.25
C TYR A 89 2.99 7.75 2.95
N GLU A 90 3.49 6.78 2.17
CA GLU A 90 2.95 6.45 0.86
C GLU A 90 3.03 4.95 0.59
N ILE A 91 2.26 4.51 -0.39
CA ILE A 91 2.29 3.17 -0.96
C ILE A 91 2.44 3.34 -2.47
N ILE A 92 3.49 2.78 -3.05
CA ILE A 92 3.65 2.77 -4.50
C ILE A 92 3.15 1.42 -5.01
N VAL A 93 2.20 1.46 -5.94
CA VAL A 93 1.53 0.30 -6.50
C VAL A 93 1.86 0.20 -7.97
N LYS A 94 2.25 -0.99 -8.43
CA LYS A 94 2.46 -1.29 -9.84
C LYS A 94 1.69 -2.54 -10.22
N SER A 95 0.88 -2.44 -11.27
CA SER A 95 0.09 -3.56 -11.77
C SER A 95 0.81 -4.29 -12.90
N PHE A 96 0.64 -5.60 -12.96
CA PHE A 96 1.13 -6.45 -14.04
C PHE A 96 0.13 -7.58 -14.32
N ASP A 97 0.12 -8.07 -15.55
CA ASP A 97 -0.73 -9.19 -15.95
C ASP A 97 0.13 -10.42 -16.23
N ILE A 98 -0.43 -11.61 -15.98
CA ILE A 98 0.13 -12.87 -16.47
C ILE A 98 -0.79 -13.39 -17.55
N LYS A 99 -0.22 -13.64 -18.73
CA LYS A 99 -0.90 -14.23 -19.89
C LYS A 99 -0.01 -15.28 -20.52
N ALA A 100 -0.55 -16.48 -20.70
CA ALA A 100 0.20 -17.63 -21.20
C ALA A 100 1.54 -17.82 -20.43
N LYS A 101 1.50 -17.71 -19.09
CA LYS A 101 2.67 -17.80 -18.19
C LYS A 101 3.74 -16.72 -18.39
N GLN A 102 3.44 -15.65 -19.12
CA GLN A 102 4.36 -14.52 -19.31
C GLN A 102 3.84 -13.29 -18.60
N VAL A 103 4.74 -12.59 -17.90
CA VAL A 103 4.44 -11.27 -17.31
C VAL A 103 4.34 -10.23 -18.42
N LYS A 104 3.23 -9.51 -18.44
CA LYS A 104 2.97 -8.34 -19.28
C LYS A 104 2.93 -7.11 -18.38
N LEU A 105 3.80 -6.15 -18.66
CA LEU A 105 3.89 -4.89 -17.95
C LEU A 105 3.18 -3.82 -18.76
N ASN A 106 2.21 -3.15 -18.13
CA ASN A 106 1.60 -1.96 -18.69
C ASN A 106 2.45 -0.77 -18.22
N GLN A 107 3.18 -0.13 -19.13
CA GLN A 107 4.18 0.91 -18.82
C GLN A 107 3.61 2.17 -18.15
N SER A 108 2.29 2.29 -17.97
CA SER A 108 1.59 3.48 -17.46
C SER A 108 0.92 3.32 -16.09
N ASN A 109 1.11 2.21 -15.37
CA ASN A 109 0.24 1.85 -14.23
C ASN A 109 0.92 1.94 -12.85
N GLU A 110 1.85 2.87 -12.67
CA GLU A 110 2.36 3.19 -11.32
C GLU A 110 1.40 4.18 -10.63
N VAL A 111 0.89 3.80 -9.47
CA VAL A 111 -0.01 4.62 -8.66
C VAL A 111 0.64 4.87 -7.31
N MET A 112 0.71 6.14 -6.91
CA MET A 112 1.17 6.55 -5.60
C MET A 112 -0.04 6.89 -4.71
N ILE A 113 -0.19 6.16 -3.62
CA ILE A 113 -1.25 6.35 -2.63
C ILE A 113 -0.62 6.98 -1.38
N PHE A 114 -0.94 8.24 -1.09
CA PHE A 114 -0.53 8.85 0.17
C PHE A 114 -1.44 8.40 1.30
N LYS A 115 -0.84 8.06 2.44
CA LYS A 115 -1.57 7.68 3.65
C LYS A 115 -2.24 8.90 4.27
N PRO A 116 -3.46 8.76 4.81
CA PRO A 116 -4.08 9.82 5.58
C PRO A 116 -3.30 10.05 6.89
N ASN A 117 -3.22 11.32 7.30
CA ASN A 117 -2.61 11.73 8.54
C ASN A 117 -3.68 12.26 9.50
N VAL A 118 -3.51 11.97 10.80
CA VAL A 118 -4.39 12.41 11.88
C VAL A 118 -3.58 13.27 12.85
N ARG A 119 -4.02 14.51 13.06
CA ARG A 119 -3.47 15.43 14.07
C ARG A 119 -4.51 15.70 15.14
N LEU A 120 -4.05 15.83 16.38
CA LEU A 120 -4.87 16.20 17.52
C LEU A 120 -4.39 17.55 18.03
N GLU A 121 -5.33 18.49 18.14
CA GLU A 121 -5.11 19.82 18.69
C GLU A 121 -6.20 20.07 19.72
N ASP A 122 -5.86 19.96 21.01
CA ASP A 122 -6.80 19.94 22.13
C ASP A 122 -7.91 18.88 21.93
N VAL A 123 -9.12 19.34 21.65
CA VAL A 123 -10.32 18.53 21.43
C VAL A 123 -10.70 18.45 19.94
N LYS A 124 -9.81 18.88 19.03
CA LYS A 124 -10.01 18.80 17.59
C LYS A 124 -9.20 17.66 17.02
N MET A 125 -9.84 16.81 16.23
CA MET A 125 -9.19 15.81 15.41
C MET A 125 -9.21 16.27 13.96
N ILE A 126 -8.03 16.48 13.40
CA ILE A 126 -7.83 16.94 12.02
C ILE A 126 -7.34 15.75 11.20
N ILE A 127 -8.06 15.40 10.15
CA ILE A 127 -7.69 14.36 9.20
C ILE A 127 -7.38 15.01 7.86
N SER A 128 -6.26 14.64 7.23
CA SER A 128 -5.93 15.07 5.87
C SER A 128 -5.27 13.96 5.04
N GLN A 129 -5.50 13.98 3.73
CA GLN A 129 -4.89 13.06 2.76
C GLN A 129 -4.69 13.74 1.41
N LEU A 130 -3.55 13.47 0.77
CA LEU A 130 -3.31 13.81 -0.64
C LEU A 130 -3.86 12.67 -1.53
N SER A 131 -4.95 12.90 -2.24
CA SER A 131 -5.63 11.92 -3.09
C SER A 131 -5.39 12.21 -4.57
N LEU A 132 -4.23 11.79 -5.10
CA LEU A 132 -3.91 11.97 -6.52
C LEU A 132 -4.88 11.22 -7.46
N THR A 133 -5.45 10.12 -6.98
CA THR A 133 -6.45 9.31 -7.70
C THR A 133 -7.88 9.83 -7.53
N LYS A 134 -8.08 10.93 -6.79
CA LYS A 134 -9.40 11.45 -6.39
C LYS A 134 -10.32 10.42 -5.71
N SER A 135 -9.73 9.38 -5.12
CA SER A 135 -10.49 8.39 -4.37
C SER A 135 -11.01 8.98 -3.05
N PRO A 136 -12.23 8.62 -2.64
CA PRO A 136 -12.78 9.08 -1.37
C PRO A 136 -11.98 8.54 -0.18
N LEU A 137 -12.12 9.23 0.96
CA LEU A 137 -11.64 8.78 2.25
C LEU A 137 -12.86 8.50 3.15
N ASN A 138 -13.11 7.22 3.43
CA ASN A 138 -14.13 6.83 4.40
C ASN A 138 -13.50 6.84 5.79
N VAL A 139 -14.15 7.49 6.75
CA VAL A 139 -13.68 7.64 8.12
C VAL A 139 -14.69 7.02 9.08
N GLU A 140 -14.21 6.19 9.99
CA GLU A 140 -14.98 5.62 11.09
C GLU A 140 -14.28 5.93 12.41
N LEU A 141 -14.97 6.60 13.33
CA LEU A 141 -14.45 6.93 14.65
C LEU A 141 -15.12 6.06 15.71
N TYR A 142 -14.30 5.39 16.50
CA TYR A 142 -14.71 4.54 17.61
C TYR A 142 -14.26 5.15 18.93
N TYR A 143 -15.11 5.06 19.95
CA TYR A 143 -14.82 5.39 21.35
C TYR A 143 -15.05 4.16 22.22
N ASN A 144 -14.04 3.73 22.96
CA ASN A 144 -14.04 2.51 23.79
C ASN A 144 -14.61 1.28 23.05
N GLY A 145 -14.25 1.14 21.76
CA GLY A 145 -14.67 0.04 20.90
C GLY A 145 -16.03 0.22 20.21
N VAL A 146 -16.81 1.25 20.58
CA VAL A 146 -18.13 1.55 19.98
C VAL A 146 -17.97 2.56 18.85
N LEU A 147 -18.54 2.28 17.68
CA LEU A 147 -18.60 3.24 16.57
C LEU A 147 -19.47 4.44 16.97
N ILE A 148 -18.90 5.63 16.97
CA ILE A 148 -19.61 6.87 17.36
C ILE A 148 -19.81 7.84 16.19
N HIS A 149 -19.09 7.65 15.08
CA HIS A 149 -19.22 8.51 13.91
C HIS A 149 -18.73 7.81 12.63
N ASN A 150 -19.37 8.12 11.50
CA ASN A 150 -18.92 7.76 10.16
C ASN A 150 -18.99 8.99 9.24
N ASP A 151 -18.06 9.10 8.30
CA ASP A 151 -18.00 10.18 7.32
C ASP A 151 -17.39 9.66 6.02
N LYS A 152 -17.76 10.29 4.90
CA LYS A 152 -17.16 10.07 3.59
C LYS A 152 -16.67 11.41 3.06
N ILE A 153 -15.35 11.58 3.05
CA ILE A 153 -14.70 12.79 2.56
C ILE A 153 -14.40 12.61 1.08
N THR A 154 -14.98 13.47 0.25
CA THR A 154 -14.73 13.57 -1.19
C THR A 154 -14.20 14.94 -1.52
N GLY A 155 -13.43 15.06 -2.60
CA GLY A 155 -12.86 16.33 -3.05
C GLY A 155 -11.94 16.11 -4.24
N ASP A 156 -11.16 17.14 -4.57
CA ASP A 156 -10.12 17.04 -5.59
C ASP A 156 -8.87 16.35 -5.01
N THR A 157 -7.74 17.04 -5.06
CA THR A 157 -6.44 16.46 -4.76
C THR A 157 -6.16 16.40 -3.26
N ILE A 158 -6.76 17.26 -2.45
CA ILE A 158 -6.56 17.30 -0.99
C ILE A 158 -7.90 17.05 -0.30
N LEU A 159 -7.94 15.98 0.48
CA LEU A 159 -9.06 15.66 1.35
C LEU A 159 -8.72 16.14 2.76
N SER A 160 -9.64 16.85 3.41
CA SER A 160 -9.44 17.35 4.76
C SER A 160 -10.77 17.45 5.52
N ARG A 161 -10.76 17.08 6.80
CA ARG A 161 -11.88 17.25 7.72
C ARG A 161 -11.39 17.53 9.13
N VAL A 162 -12.12 18.39 9.83
CA VAL A 162 -11.95 18.63 11.26
C VAL A 162 -13.18 18.11 12.00
N TYR A 163 -12.95 17.30 13.03
CA TYR A 163 -13.98 16.81 13.94
C TYR A 163 -13.75 17.40 15.33
N GLN A 164 -14.84 17.86 15.94
CA GLN A 164 -14.83 18.34 17.32
C GLN A 164 -15.17 17.17 18.25
N LEU A 165 -14.21 16.81 19.11
CA LEU A 165 -14.37 15.79 20.15
C LEU A 165 -14.90 16.45 21.43
N SER A 166 -15.52 15.64 22.29
CA SER A 166 -16.02 16.12 23.58
C SER A 166 -14.90 16.17 24.61
N ALA A 167 -14.68 17.35 25.20
CA ALA A 167 -13.67 17.57 26.25
C ALA A 167 -13.88 16.71 27.51
N THR A 168 -15.11 16.26 27.76
CA THR A 168 -15.47 15.48 28.95
C THR A 168 -15.42 13.98 28.71
N LYS A 169 -15.40 13.52 27.45
CA LYS A 169 -15.36 12.10 27.09
C LYS A 169 -13.93 11.62 26.95
N LYS A 170 -13.27 11.45 28.09
CA LYS A 170 -11.95 10.83 28.18
C LYS A 170 -12.02 9.32 27.92
N GLY A 171 -10.98 8.75 27.35
CA GLY A 171 -10.90 7.33 27.02
C GLY A 171 -10.24 7.05 25.68
N ASN A 172 -10.38 5.80 25.24
CA ASN A 172 -9.67 5.30 24.07
C ASN A 172 -10.47 5.57 22.80
N TYR A 173 -9.81 6.21 21.84
CA TYR A 173 -10.34 6.47 20.52
C TYR A 173 -9.55 5.69 19.48
N ARG A 174 -10.28 5.23 18.46
CA ARG A 174 -9.71 4.58 17.28
C ARG A 174 -10.37 5.16 16.06
N VAL A 175 -9.60 5.74 15.16
CA VAL A 175 -10.07 6.16 13.85
C VAL A 175 -9.57 5.19 12.79
N VAL A 176 -10.50 4.65 12.02
CA VAL A 176 -10.23 3.82 10.83
C VAL A 176 -10.54 4.65 9.61
N MET A 177 -9.61 4.65 8.67
CA MET A 177 -9.64 5.44 7.47
C MET A 177 -9.41 4.51 6.28
N ASN A 178 -10.35 4.45 5.35
CA ASN A 178 -10.27 3.56 4.19
C ASN A 178 -10.20 4.39 2.90
N SER A 179 -9.20 4.13 2.07
CA SER A 179 -8.98 4.80 0.78
C SER A 179 -8.16 3.91 -0.15
N ASN A 180 -8.51 3.87 -1.44
CA ASN A 180 -7.83 3.06 -2.47
C ASN A 180 -7.62 1.59 -2.02
N ASP A 181 -8.65 0.94 -1.46
CA ASP A 181 -8.59 -0.44 -0.93
C ASP A 181 -7.59 -0.68 0.22
N HIS A 182 -7.05 0.39 0.81
CA HIS A 182 -6.18 0.35 1.97
C HIS A 182 -6.90 0.86 3.21
N SER A 183 -6.66 0.19 4.34
CA SER A 183 -7.15 0.60 5.65
C SER A 183 -6.00 1.14 6.50
N PHE A 184 -6.22 2.31 7.09
CA PHE A 184 -5.28 3.00 7.96
C PHE A 184 -5.94 3.22 9.31
N THR A 185 -5.23 2.89 10.40
CA THR A 185 -5.77 3.05 11.75
C THR A 185 -4.87 3.93 12.59
N LYS A 186 -5.47 4.87 13.32
CA LYS A 186 -4.80 5.63 14.38
C LYS A 186 -5.56 5.42 15.69
N ASN A 187 -4.83 5.00 16.71
CA ASN A 187 -5.33 4.95 18.08
C ASN A 187 -4.79 6.15 18.86
N PHE A 188 -5.61 6.71 19.75
CA PHE A 188 -5.22 7.79 20.65
C PHE A 188 -6.13 7.80 21.88
N THR A 189 -5.70 8.49 22.93
CA THR A 189 -6.45 8.63 24.18
C THR A 189 -6.58 10.10 24.50
N ILE A 190 -7.77 10.49 24.99
CA ILE A 190 -8.07 11.83 25.53
C ILE A 190 -8.33 11.69 27.03
#